data_AF-A0A661N4A4-F1
#
_entry.id   AF-A0A661N4A4-F1
#
_cell.length_a   1.000
_cell.length_b   1.000
_cell.length_c   1.000
_cell.angle_alpha   90.00
_cell.angle_beta   90.00
_cell.angle_gamma   90.00
#
_symmetry.space_group_name_H-M   'P 1'
#
loop_
_entity.id
_entity.type
_entity.pdbx_description
1 polymer ?
#
loop_
_entity_poly.entity_id
_entity_poly.type
_entity_poly.pdbx_seq_one_letter_code
_entity_poly.pdbx_strand_id
1 'polypeptide(L)'
;MAVYLLDKGLSFPAPEDANEEGIVAVGGDVSPERLLVAYRRGIFPWPARGYPLLWFSPDPRFALTPSHTHVSRSLRKVVRKGQLRVTA
;
A
#
# COMPACT_ATOMS: atom_id res chain seq x y z
N MET A 1 -3.64 19.87 -8.70
CA MET A 1 -4.22 18.56 -9.04
C MET A 1 -5.46 18.32 -8.21
N ALA A 2 -6.47 17.66 -8.77
CA ALA A 2 -7.73 17.38 -8.08
C ALA A 2 -7.58 16.13 -7.19
N VAL A 3 -8.04 16.21 -5.95
CA VAL A 3 -8.18 15.05 -5.07
C VAL A 3 -9.63 14.61 -5.13
N TYR A 4 -9.89 13.36 -5.52
CA TYR A 4 -11.23 12.83 -5.69
C TYR A 4 -11.85 12.46 -4.34
N LEU A 5 -13.11 12.83 -4.11
CA LEU A 5 -13.87 12.32 -2.97
C LEU A 5 -14.60 11.04 -3.39
N LEU A 6 -14.34 9.93 -2.69
CA LEU A 6 -15.04 8.67 -2.95
C LEU A 6 -16.49 8.74 -2.45
N ASP A 7 -17.39 8.22 -3.27
CA ASP A 7 -18.78 8.03 -2.92
C ASP A 7 -19.03 6.64 -2.30
N LYS A 8 -20.32 6.25 -2.23
CA LYS A 8 -20.75 4.93 -1.75
C LYS A 8 -20.48 3.80 -2.76
N GLY A 9 -20.10 4.14 -3.99
CA GLY A 9 -19.72 3.17 -5.01
C GLY A 9 -18.36 2.55 -4.71
N LEU A 10 -18.05 1.48 -5.45
CA LEU A 10 -16.78 0.74 -5.32
C LEU A 10 -15.75 1.15 -6.38
N SER A 11 -15.98 2.25 -7.11
CA SER A 11 -15.05 2.73 -8.14
C SER A 11 -13.98 3.64 -7.56
N PHE A 12 -12.78 3.53 -8.13
CA PHE A 12 -11.69 4.47 -7.90
C PHE A 12 -11.39 5.29 -9.17
N PRO A 13 -10.80 6.47 -9.05
CA PRO A 13 -10.11 7.15 -10.16
C PRO A 13 -8.97 6.29 -10.73
N ALA A 14 -8.37 6.75 -11.83
CA ALA A 14 -7.19 6.10 -12.37
C ALA A 14 -6.00 6.32 -11.40
N PRO A 15 -5.16 5.30 -11.14
CA PRO A 15 -3.97 5.45 -10.29
C PRO A 15 -3.01 6.54 -10.77
N GLU A 16 -2.98 6.79 -12.08
CA GLU A 16 -2.17 7.82 -12.75
C GLU A 16 -2.66 9.24 -12.45
N ASP A 17 -3.88 9.40 -11.92
CA ASP A 17 -4.43 10.69 -11.48
C ASP A 17 -3.93 11.09 -10.08
N ALA A 18 -3.04 10.30 -9.47
CA ALA A 18 -2.45 10.61 -8.17
C ALA A 18 -1.71 11.96 -8.20
N ASN A 19 -1.82 12.73 -7.11
CA ASN A 19 -1.01 13.94 -6.97
C ASN A 19 0.48 13.63 -6.70
N GLU A 20 1.31 14.66 -6.55
CA GLU A 20 2.76 14.52 -6.29
C GLU A 20 3.08 13.73 -5.00
N GLU A 21 2.15 13.68 -4.05
CA GLU A 21 2.27 12.91 -2.81
C GLU A 21 1.77 11.45 -2.98
N GLY A 22 1.27 11.10 -4.17
CA GLY A 22 0.68 9.82 -4.49
C GLY A 22 -0.78 9.68 -4.08
N ILE A 23 -1.47 10.73 -3.66
CA ILE A 23 -2.88 10.68 -3.22
C ILE A 23 -3.80 10.66 -4.45
N VAL A 24 -4.61 9.60 -4.55
CA VAL A 24 -5.61 9.39 -5.61
C VAL A 24 -6.99 9.86 -5.14
N ALA A 25 -7.38 9.55 -3.90
CA ALA A 25 -8.71 9.86 -3.41
C ALA A 25 -8.77 10.03 -1.88
N VAL A 26 -9.85 10.64 -1.41
CA VAL A 26 -10.19 10.85 0.00
C VAL A 26 -11.56 10.24 0.31
N GLY A 27 -11.79 9.81 1.55
CA GLY A 27 -13.08 9.33 2.03
C GLY A 27 -13.35 7.85 1.74
N GLY A 28 -14.64 7.48 1.70
CA GLY A 28 -15.06 6.09 1.65
C GLY A 28 -14.91 5.36 2.98
N ASP A 29 -14.61 4.07 2.90
CA ASP A 29 -14.55 3.13 4.04
C ASP A 29 -13.48 2.06 3.78
N VAL A 30 -13.23 1.17 4.73
CA VAL A 30 -12.31 0.03 4.55
C VAL A 30 -13.07 -1.30 4.44
N SER A 31 -14.24 -1.28 3.77
CA SER A 31 -14.98 -2.51 3.47
C SER A 31 -14.14 -3.48 2.64
N PRO A 32 -14.28 -4.81 2.84
CA PRO A 32 -13.53 -5.80 2.09
C PRO A 32 -13.64 -5.62 0.57
N GLU A 33 -14.83 -5.31 0.07
CA GLU A 33 -15.11 -5.13 -1.36
C GLU A 33 -14.34 -3.94 -1.92
N ARG A 34 -14.34 -2.80 -1.21
CA ARG A 34 -13.61 -1.60 -1.64
C ARG A 34 -12.10 -1.82 -1.60
N LEU A 35 -11.60 -2.48 -0.55
CA LEU A 35 -10.17 -2.83 -0.45
C LEU A 35 -9.73 -3.73 -1.61
N LEU A 36 -10.52 -4.75 -1.95
CA LEU A 36 -10.22 -5.64 -3.07
C LEU A 36 -10.16 -4.88 -4.40
N VAL A 37 -11.07 -3.93 -4.64
CA VAL A 37 -11.02 -3.09 -5.85
C VAL A 37 -9.80 -2.17 -5.84
N ALA A 38 -9.50 -1.53 -4.72
CA ALA A 38 -8.34 -0.65 -4.58
C ALA A 38 -7.04 -1.41 -4.87
N TYR A 39 -6.77 -2.52 -4.16
CA TYR A 39 -5.53 -3.28 -4.31
C TYR A 39 -5.36 -3.85 -5.72
N ARG A 40 -6.44 -4.28 -6.39
CA ARG A 40 -6.40 -4.73 -7.80
C ARG A 40 -5.96 -3.63 -8.76
N ARG A 41 -6.20 -2.37 -8.41
CA ARG A 41 -5.77 -1.20 -9.19
C ARG A 41 -4.44 -0.62 -8.70
N GLY A 42 -3.76 -1.26 -7.76
CA GLY A 42 -2.54 -0.71 -7.16
C GLY A 42 -2.82 0.45 -6.20
N ILE A 43 -4.05 0.68 -5.77
CA ILE A 43 -4.38 1.73 -4.80
C ILE A 43 -4.42 1.11 -3.40
N PHE A 44 -3.89 1.80 -2.39
CA PHE A 44 -3.93 1.33 -1.01
C PHE A 44 -4.37 2.44 -0.04
N PRO A 45 -5.12 2.11 1.02
CA PRO A 45 -5.47 3.09 2.03
C PRO A 45 -4.28 3.35 2.95
N TRP A 46 -4.06 4.60 3.32
CA TRP A 46 -3.13 4.95 4.38
C TRP A 46 -3.75 6.03 5.28
N PRO A 47 -4.38 5.61 6.39
CA PRO A 47 -4.98 6.54 7.34
C PRO A 47 -3.91 7.42 8.01
N ALA A 48 -4.15 8.72 8.05
CA ALA A 48 -3.33 9.69 8.78
C ALA A 48 -4.18 10.40 9.83
N ARG A 49 -3.63 10.57 11.04
CA ARG A 49 -4.36 11.24 12.13
C ARG A 49 -4.67 12.69 11.73
N GLY A 50 -5.94 13.10 11.89
CA GLY A 50 -6.39 14.45 11.56
C GLY A 50 -6.80 14.63 10.10
N TYR A 51 -6.73 13.58 9.27
CA TYR A 51 -7.17 13.59 7.88
C TYR A 51 -8.33 12.60 7.67
N PRO A 52 -9.20 12.83 6.67
CA PRO A 52 -10.09 11.78 6.19
C PRO A 52 -9.28 10.59 5.65
N LEU A 53 -9.92 9.44 5.43
CA LEU A 53 -9.26 8.26 4.86
C LEU A 53 -8.63 8.63 3.51
N LEU A 54 -7.31 8.46 3.39
CA LEU A 54 -6.55 8.75 2.18
C LEU A 54 -6.23 7.46 1.42
N TRP A 55 -6.28 7.53 0.10
CA TRP A 55 -5.97 6.43 -0.81
C TRP A 55 -4.82 6.81 -1.73
N PHE A 56 -3.81 5.94 -1.80
CA PHE A 56 -2.53 6.22 -2.43
C PHE A 56 -2.21 5.30 -3.61
N SER A 57 -1.56 5.85 -4.61
CA SER A 57 -0.83 5.15 -5.67
C SER A 57 0.40 5.99 -6.07
N PRO A 58 1.52 5.88 -5.32
CA PRO A 58 2.71 6.70 -5.56
C PRO A 58 3.45 6.26 -6.82
N ASP A 59 4.06 7.23 -7.49
CA ASP A 59 5.02 7.03 -8.57
C ASP A 59 6.29 7.86 -8.27
N PRO A 60 7.47 7.24 -8.05
CA PRO A 60 7.75 5.80 -8.16
C PRO A 60 7.18 4.97 -7.01
N ARG A 61 6.84 3.70 -7.32
CA ARG A 61 6.37 2.74 -6.32
C ARG A 61 7.49 1.82 -5.82
N PHE A 62 7.61 1.70 -4.50
CA PHE A 62 8.51 0.72 -3.91
C PHE A 62 8.02 -0.72 -4.17
N ALA A 63 8.91 -1.55 -4.72
CA ALA A 63 8.71 -2.98 -4.90
C ALA A 63 9.98 -3.73 -4.48
N LEU A 64 9.81 -4.81 -3.70
CA LEU A 64 10.89 -5.71 -3.31
C LEU A 64 10.77 -7.00 -4.13
N THR A 65 11.77 -7.29 -4.95
CA THR A 65 11.87 -8.59 -5.63
C THR A 65 12.50 -9.61 -4.66
N PRO A 66 11.80 -10.69 -4.25
CA PRO A 66 12.29 -11.59 -3.21
C PRO A 66 13.67 -12.17 -3.50
N SER A 67 13.95 -12.55 -4.75
CA SER A 67 15.24 -13.10 -5.19
C SER A 67 16.41 -12.12 -5.11
N HIS A 68 16.13 -10.81 -5.07
CA HIS A 68 17.14 -9.75 -4.99
C HIS A 68 17.30 -9.19 -3.58
N THR A 69 16.65 -9.81 -2.58
CA THR A 69 16.70 -9.34 -1.20
C THR A 69 18.13 -9.41 -0.65
N HIS A 70 18.65 -8.27 -0.18
CA HIS A 70 19.93 -8.24 0.50
C HIS A 70 19.81 -8.83 1.91
N VAL A 71 20.35 -10.03 2.11
CA VAL A 71 20.47 -10.66 3.43
C VAL A 71 21.88 -10.44 3.97
N SER A 72 22.01 -9.60 5.00
CA SER A 72 23.31 -9.26 5.60
C SER A 72 24.01 -10.48 6.21
N ARG A 73 25.35 -10.42 6.32
CA ARG A 73 26.16 -11.50 6.91
C ARG A 73 25.75 -11.84 8.34
N SER A 74 25.42 -10.82 9.16
CA SER A 74 24.97 -11.00 10.54
C SER A 74 23.61 -11.69 10.59
N LEU A 75 22.66 -11.30 9.72
CA LEU A 75 21.35 -11.95 9.64
C LEU A 75 21.46 -13.42 9.20
N ARG A 76 22.31 -13.73 8.20
CA ARG A 76 22.58 -15.13 7.82
C ARG A 76 23.14 -15.96 8.97
N LYS A 77 24.00 -15.36 9.82
CA LYS A 77 24.54 -16.03 11.01
C LYS A 77 23.43 -16.31 12.04
N VAL A 78 22.51 -15.38 12.26
CA VAL A 78 21.36 -15.56 13.17
C VAL A 78 20.45 -16.67 12.66
N VAL A 79 20.05 -16.63 11.39
CA VAL A 79 19.19 -17.65 10.78
C VAL A 79 19.82 -19.05 10.88
N ARG A 80 21.11 -19.19 10.58
CA ARG A 80 21.83 -20.47 10.66
C ARG A 80 21.89 -21.07 12.08
N LYS A 81 21.78 -20.25 13.13
CA LYS A 81 21.75 -20.77 14.51
C LYS A 81 20.43 -21.47 14.86
N GLY A 82 19.38 -21.31 14.04
CA GLY A 82 18.09 -21.98 14.26
C GLY A 82 17.35 -21.52 15.53
N GLN A 83 17.66 -20.33 16.04
CA GLN A 83 17.10 -19.81 17.31
C GLN A 83 15.74 -19.11 17.13
N LEU A 84 15.26 -18.97 15.88
CA LEU A 84 14.00 -18.33 15.56
C LEU A 84 13.02 -19.36 15.01
N ARG A 85 11.77 -19.32 15.48
CA ARG A 85 10.66 -20.07 14.90
C ARG A 85 9.84 -19.12 14.03
N VAL A 86 9.60 -19.52 12.79
CA VAL A 86 8.72 -18.79 11.85
C VAL A 86 7.48 -19.63 11.63
N THR A 87 6.31 -19.02 11.77
CA THR A 87 5.00 -19.60 11.45
C THR A 87 4.26 -18.64 10.52
N ALA A 88 3.37 -19.18 9.68
CA ALA A 88 2.46 -18.38 8.87
C ALA A 88 1.27 -17.88 9.71
#